data_AF-A0AAW8U1K3-F1
#
_entry.id   AF-A0AAW8U1K3-F1
#
_cell.length_a   1.000
_cell.length_b   1.000
_cell.length_c   1.000
_cell.angle_alpha   90.00
_cell.angle_beta   90.00
_cell.angle_gamma   90.00
#
_symmetry.space_group_name_H-M   'P 1'
#
loop_
_entity.id
_entity.type
_entity.pdbx_description
1 polymer ?
#
loop_
_entity_poly.entity_id
_entity_poly.type
_entity_poly.pdbx_seq_one_letter_code
_entity_poly.pdbx_strand_id
1 'polypeptide(L)'
;MTFTAVLERLVTEETGYRLFLKEIQPKDEEMPAFMQGVILNARLDQVAEADIPALEPGVRLEVDLVAQPIMTMSLPPQIPGNSILAIHLAEA
;
A
#
# COMPACT_ATOMS: atom_id res chain seq x y z
N MET A 1 8.89 -1.18 8.08
CA MET A 1 8.35 -2.50 7.71
C MET A 1 8.07 -2.43 6.23
N THR A 2 8.57 -3.40 5.47
CA THR A 2 8.40 -3.42 4.02
C THR A 2 7.68 -4.68 3.59
N PHE A 3 6.75 -4.55 2.64
CA PHE A 3 6.03 -5.68 2.07
C PHE A 3 5.75 -5.44 0.59
N THR A 4 5.48 -6.53 -0.13
CA THR A 4 4.92 -6.48 -1.48
C THR A 4 3.47 -6.92 -1.46
N ALA A 5 2.68 -6.41 -2.39
CA ALA A 5 1.26 -6.74 -2.52
C ALA A 5 0.76 -6.53 -3.94
N VAL A 6 -0.34 -7.18 -4.29
CA VAL A 6 -1.01 -6.97 -5.58
C VAL A 6 -2.07 -5.88 -5.42
N LEU A 7 -2.03 -4.89 -6.32
CA LEU A 7 -3.07 -3.87 -6.42
C LEU A 7 -4.35 -4.50 -6.94
N GLU A 8 -5.40 -4.54 -6.12
CA GLU A 8 -6.72 -5.01 -6.55
C GLU A 8 -7.54 -3.88 -7.17
N ARG A 9 -7.46 -2.68 -6.59
CA ARG A 9 -8.21 -1.51 -7.04
C ARG A 9 -7.52 -0.23 -6.62
N LEU A 10 -7.54 0.76 -7.49
CA LEU A 10 -7.13 2.14 -7.21
C LEU A 10 -8.35 3.06 -7.27
N VAL A 11 -8.45 3.98 -6.31
CA VAL A 11 -9.35 5.14 -6.38
C VAL A 11 -8.51 6.40 -6.25
N THR A 12 -8.66 7.31 -7.20
CA THR A 12 -8.01 8.63 -7.17
C THR A 12 -8.96 9.63 -6.53
N GLU A 13 -8.44 10.36 -5.55
CA GLU A 13 -9.15 11.43 -4.84
C GLU A 13 -8.41 12.76 -5.06
N GLU A 14 -9.04 13.90 -4.75
CA GLU A 14 -8.42 15.23 -4.96
C GLU A 14 -7.08 15.39 -4.21
N THR A 15 -6.93 14.71 -3.08
CA THR A 15 -5.79 14.89 -2.15
C THR A 15 -4.88 13.66 -2.06
N GLY A 16 -5.13 12.62 -2.84
CA GLY A 16 -4.37 11.38 -2.75
C GLY A 16 -4.97 10.18 -3.46
N TYR A 17 -4.54 9.01 -3.02
CA TYR A 17 -4.90 7.72 -3.59
C TYR A 17 -5.40 6.78 -2.50
N ARG A 18 -6.36 5.95 -2.88
CA ARG A 18 -6.83 4.84 -2.08
C ARG A 18 -6.55 3.52 -2.80
N LEU A 19 -5.57 2.79 -2.30
CA LEU A 19 -5.08 1.55 -2.89
C LEU A 19 -5.62 0.36 -2.09
N PHE A 20 -6.38 -0.51 -2.75
CA PHE A 20 -6.86 -1.77 -2.19
C PHE A 20 -5.85 -2.85 -2.56
N LEU A 21 -5.21 -3.44 -1.55
CA LEU A 21 -4.11 -4.38 -1.74
C LEU A 21 -4.49 -5.77 -1.22
N LYS A 22 -4.04 -6.79 -1.93
CA LYS A 22 -4.19 -8.21 -1.58
C LYS A 22 -2.88 -8.95 -1.79
N GLU A 23 -2.85 -10.24 -1.43
CA GLU A 23 -1.65 -11.09 -1.59
C GLU A 23 -0.42 -10.48 -0.92
N ILE A 24 -0.59 -10.05 0.34
CA ILE A 24 0.47 -9.38 1.11
C ILE A 24 1.61 -10.37 1.37
N GLN A 25 2.83 -9.96 1.04
CA GLN A 25 4.07 -10.71 1.28
C GLN A 25 5.07 -9.79 2.00
N PRO A 26 5.27 -9.96 3.32
CA PRO A 26 6.29 -9.19 4.03
C PRO A 26 7.69 -9.52 3.49
N LYS A 27 8.54 -8.50 3.39
CA LYS A 27 9.98 -8.69 3.11
C LYS A 27 10.78 -8.98 4.39
N ASP A 28 10.24 -8.56 5.53
CA ASP A 28 10.78 -8.83 6.86
C ASP A 28 10.21 -10.16 7.41
N GLU A 29 10.86 -10.75 8.42
CA GLU A 29 10.37 -12.00 9.05
C GLU A 29 9.06 -11.82 9.85
N GLU A 30 8.70 -10.57 10.17
CA GLU A 30 7.49 -10.26 10.95
C GLU A 30 6.25 -10.23 10.05
N MET A 31 5.28 -11.10 10.34
CA MET A 31 4.02 -11.14 9.61
C MET A 31 3.09 -9.98 10.02
N PRO A 32 2.63 -9.13 9.09
CA PRO A 32 1.74 -8.04 9.42
C PRO A 32 0.33 -8.53 9.78
N ALA A 33 -0.39 -7.79 10.62
CA ALA A 33 -1.76 -8.12 11.03
C ALA A 33 -2.80 -8.11 9.88
N PHE A 34 -2.40 -7.65 8.69
CA PHE A 34 -3.27 -7.40 7.54
C PHE A 34 -2.97 -8.32 6.34
N MET A 35 -2.48 -9.54 6.58
CA MET A 35 -2.17 -10.52 5.53
C MET A 35 -3.32 -10.81 4.56
N GLN A 36 -4.58 -10.65 5.02
CA GLN A 36 -5.77 -10.91 4.20
C GLN A 36 -6.11 -9.75 3.24
N GLY A 37 -5.42 -8.62 3.38
CA GLY A 37 -5.63 -7.43 2.58
C GLY A 37 -5.60 -6.16 3.41
N VAL A 38 -5.29 -5.04 2.77
CA VAL A 38 -5.16 -3.73 3.41
C VAL A 38 -5.57 -2.62 2.46
N ILE A 39 -6.11 -1.52 2.99
CA ILE A 39 -6.38 -0.31 2.23
C ILE A 39 -5.38 0.76 2.63
N LEU A 40 -4.61 1.26 1.67
CA LEU A 40 -3.68 2.37 1.88
C LEU A 40 -4.35 3.67 1.45
N ASN A 41 -4.42 4.65 2.36
CA ASN A 41 -4.85 6.02 2.05
C ASN A 41 -3.60 6.88 1.89
N ALA A 42 -2.99 6.82 0.70
CA ALA A 42 -1.74 7.48 0.38
C ALA A 42 -1.97 8.93 -0.06
N ARG A 43 -1.03 9.81 0.29
CA ARG A 43 -0.94 11.16 -0.27
C ARG A 43 -0.26 11.10 -1.64
N LEU A 44 -0.45 12.16 -2.43
CA LEU A 44 0.12 12.26 -3.78
C LEU A 44 1.65 12.13 -3.80
N ASP A 45 2.35 12.60 -2.77
CA ASP A 45 3.81 12.59 -2.64
C ASP A 45 4.39 11.20 -2.28
N GLN A 46 3.55 10.22 -1.97
CA GLN A 46 3.97 8.90 -1.50
C GLN A 46 3.99 7.85 -2.61
N VAL A 47 3.49 8.20 -3.78
CA VAL A 47 3.58 7.40 -5.00
C VAL A 47 4.51 8.14 -5.93
N ALA A 48 5.53 7.46 -6.48
CA ALA A 48 6.40 8.11 -7.44
C ALA A 48 5.59 8.57 -8.67
N GLU A 49 5.83 9.80 -9.14
CA GLU A 49 5.08 10.37 -10.27
C GLU A 49 5.16 9.51 -11.53
N ALA A 50 6.31 8.86 -11.75
CA ALA A 50 6.54 7.93 -12.85
C ALA A 50 5.72 6.64 -12.75
N ASP A 51 5.29 6.23 -11.55
CA ASP A 51 4.56 5.00 -11.30
C ASP A 51 3.05 5.17 -11.50
N ILE A 52 2.51 6.38 -11.25
CA ILE A 52 1.06 6.67 -11.32
C ILE A 52 0.42 6.18 -12.62
N PRO A 53 0.98 6.43 -13.83
CA PRO A 53 0.37 5.98 -15.08
C PRO A 53 0.31 4.45 -15.24
N ALA A 54 1.11 3.71 -14.47
CA ALA A 54 1.22 2.25 -14.53
C ALA A 54 0.51 1.54 -13.38
N LEU A 55 -0.16 2.26 -12.47
CA LEU A 55 -0.93 1.69 -11.37
C LEU A 55 -2.28 1.13 -11.85
N GLU A 56 -2.24 -0.02 -12.52
CA GLU A 56 -3.42 -0.77 -12.93
C GLU A 56 -3.69 -1.97 -11.99
N PRO A 57 -4.97 -2.38 -11.81
CA PRO A 57 -5.28 -3.61 -11.09
C PRO A 57 -4.47 -4.81 -11.61
N GLY A 58 -3.85 -5.56 -10.70
CA GLY A 58 -3.02 -6.72 -10.98
C GLY A 58 -1.51 -6.48 -10.86
N VAL A 59 -1.05 -5.22 -10.87
CA VAL A 59 0.38 -4.93 -10.67
C VAL A 59 0.81 -5.23 -9.24
N ARG A 60 2.07 -5.64 -9.08
CA ARG A 60 2.68 -5.81 -7.76
C ARG A 60 3.36 -4.52 -7.34
N LEU A 61 3.10 -4.13 -6.11
CA LEU A 61 3.66 -2.95 -5.47
C LEU A 61 4.57 -3.35 -4.33
N GLU A 62 5.60 -2.55 -4.10
CA GLU A 62 6.39 -2.54 -2.89
C GLU A 62 5.96 -1.34 -2.03
N VAL A 63 5.74 -1.58 -0.74
CA VAL A 63 5.22 -0.60 0.19
C VAL A 63 6.11 -0.54 1.41
N ASP A 64 6.58 0.67 1.70
CA ASP A 64 7.33 0.98 2.91
C ASP A 64 6.41 1.67 3.91
N LEU A 65 6.32 1.09 5.10
CA LEU A 65 5.61 1.67 6.24
C LEU A 65 6.58 2.06 7.35
N VAL A 66 6.16 3.02 8.17
CA VAL A 66 6.80 3.30 9.46
C VAL A 66 6.86 2.03 10.31
N ALA A 67 7.78 1.96 11.28
CA ALA A 67 8.01 0.75 12.07
C ALA A 67 6.75 0.19 12.76
N GLN A 68 5.86 1.08 13.24
CA GLN A 68 4.57 0.71 13.83
C GLN A 68 3.45 1.52 13.17
N PRO A 69 2.88 1.04 12.05
CA PRO A 69 1.84 1.79 11.35
C PRO A 69 0.56 1.85 12.16
N ILE A 70 -0.10 3.00 12.13
CA ILE A 70 -1.45 3.14 12.67
C ILE A 70 -2.40 2.44 11.70
N MET A 71 -3.37 1.69 12.24
CA MET A 71 -4.34 0.96 11.43
C MET A 71 -5.73 1.01 12.07
N THR A 72 -6.77 0.99 11.25
CA THR A 72 -8.14 0.83 11.73
C THR A 72 -8.43 -0.61 12.13
N MET A 73 -9.45 -0.81 12.96
CA MET A 73 -9.97 -2.13 13.34
C MET A 73 -10.97 -2.72 12.31
N SER A 74 -10.98 -2.21 11.08
CA SER A 74 -11.89 -2.67 10.02
C SER A 74 -11.35 -3.91 9.31
N LEU A 75 -12.18 -4.56 8.49
CA LEU A 75 -11.79 -5.69 7.65
C LEU A 75 -12.13 -5.36 6.17
N PRO A 76 -11.13 -5.14 5.28
CA PRO A 76 -9.70 -5.05 5.61
C PRO A 76 -9.37 -3.80 6.45
N PRO A 77 -8.27 -3.82 7.22
CA PRO A 77 -7.78 -2.65 7.94
C PRO A 77 -7.31 -1.56 6.96
N GLN A 78 -7.36 -0.32 7.41
CA GLN A 78 -6.94 0.85 6.63
C GLN A 78 -5.73 1.49 7.28
N ILE A 79 -4.77 1.90 6.44
CA ILE A 79 -3.54 2.58 6.84
C ILE A 79 -3.58 4.02 6.33
N PRO A 80 -3.49 5.03 7.22
CA PRO A 80 -3.43 6.43 6.84
C PRO A 80 -2.05 6.81 6.31
N GLY A 81 -1.99 7.84 5.45
CA GLY A 81 -0.75 8.28 4.80
C GLY A 81 0.37 8.67 5.75
N ASN A 82 0.12 9.10 6.99
CA ASN A 82 1.20 9.36 7.95
C ASN A 82 1.95 8.09 8.41
N SER A 83 1.41 6.91 8.12
CA SER A 83 2.06 5.62 8.38
C SER A 83 2.74 5.03 7.15
N ILE A 84 2.54 5.64 5.98
CA ILE A 84 3.13 5.23 4.70
C ILE A 84 4.39 6.08 4.48
N LEU A 85 5.49 5.44 4.12
CA LEU A 85 6.73 6.13 3.76
C LEU A 85 6.79 6.29 2.24
N ALA A 86 6.61 5.19 1.50
CA ALA A 86 6.63 5.19 0.04
C ALA A 86 5.86 3.99 -0.54
N ILE A 87 5.44 4.14 -1.79
CA ILE A 87 4.81 3.12 -2.62
C ILE A 87 5.51 3.13 -3.98
N HIS A 88 5.97 1.96 -4.39
CA HIS A 88 6.71 1.75 -5.63
C HIS A 88 6.12 0.60 -6.43
N LEU A 89 6.26 0.62 -7.75
CA LEU A 89 6.12 -0.60 -8.54
C LEU A 89 7.19 -1.60 -8.11
N ALA A 90 6.80 -2.84 -7.83
CA ALA A 90 7.78 -3.89 -7.58
C ALA A 90 8.46 -4.25 -8.91
N GLU A 91 9.79 -4.35 -8.91
CA GLU A 91 10.52 -4.90 -10.07
C GLU A 91 10.07 -6.34 -10.35
N ALA A 92 9.96 -6.69 -11.63
CA ALA A 92 9.52 -8.01 -12.11
C ALA A 92 10.56 -9.11 -11.88
#